data_AF-A0A7X5IES6-F1
#
_entry.id   AF-A0A7X5IES6-F1
#
_cell.length_a   1.000
_cell.length_b   1.000
_cell.length_c   1.000
_cell.angle_alpha   90.00
_cell.angle_beta   90.00
_cell.angle_gamma   90.00
#
_symmetry.space_group_name_H-M   'P 1'
#
loop_
_entity.id
_entity.type
_entity.pdbx_description
1 polymer ?
#
loop_
_entity_poly.entity_id
_entity_poly.type
_entity_poly.pdbx_seq_one_letter_code
_entity_poly.pdbx_strand_id
1 'polypeptide(L)' 'MEQYGFFVNTDICTGCKACMTSCFDRNDLEVPAKFRKVYEFGGGEWTADEAGAFTATAFTYYASMTCG' A
#
# COMPACT_ATOMS: atom_id res chain seq x y z
N MET A 1 12.87 26.65 -13.91
CA MET A 1 13.12 25.39 -13.19
C MET A 1 11.94 24.48 -13.45
N GLU A 2 12.21 23.23 -13.83
CA GLU A 2 11.20 22.21 -14.07
C GLU A 2 10.99 21.38 -12.79
N GLN A 3 9.74 20.96 -12.53
CA GLN A 3 9.39 20.09 -11.40
C GLN A 3 8.93 18.73 -11.93
N TYR A 4 9.42 17.66 -11.32
CA TYR A 4 9.03 16.30 -11.67
C TYR A 4 7.86 15.84 -10.79
N GLY A 5 6.82 15.31 -11.44
CA GLY A 5 5.72 14.63 -10.78
C GLY A 5 5.92 13.12 -10.75
N PHE A 6 5.28 12.44 -9.80
CA PHE A 6 5.23 11.00 -9.71
C PHE A 6 3.77 10.55 -9.55
N PHE A 7 3.29 9.71 -10.46
CA PHE A 7 1.94 9.16 -10.43
C PHE A 7 1.99 7.67 -10.09
N VAL A 8 1.15 7.24 -9.14
CA VAL A 8 0.95 5.84 -8.77
C VAL A 8 -0.52 5.51 -8.94
N ASN A 9 -0.82 4.52 -9.77
CA ASN A 9 -2.16 3.96 -9.85
C ASN A 9 -2.33 2.91 -8.74
N THR A 10 -3.11 3.25 -7.70
CA THR A 10 -3.35 2.36 -6.56
C THR A 10 -4.32 1.22 -6.88
N ASP A 11 -5.15 1.36 -7.91
CA ASP A 11 -6.16 0.35 -8.29
C ASP A 11 -5.52 -0.95 -8.82
N ILE A 12 -4.28 -0.87 -9.32
CA ILE A 12 -3.49 -2.00 -9.81
C ILE A 12 -2.40 -2.45 -8.83
N CYS A 13 -2.22 -1.72 -7.73
CA CYS A 13 -1.17 -2.03 -6.78
C CYS A 13 -1.57 -3.26 -5.96
N THR A 14 -0.72 -4.29 -5.95
CA THR A 14 -0.97 -5.56 -5.22
C THR A 14 -0.19 -5.69 -3.93
N GLY A 15 0.52 -4.63 -3.52
CA GLY A 15 1.32 -4.67 -2.29
C GLY A 15 2.57 -5.57 -2.37
N CYS A 16 3.05 -5.92 -3.56
CA CYS A 16 4.17 -6.86 -3.76
C CYS A 16 5.53 -6.40 -3.19
N LYS A 17 5.66 -5.13 -2.78
CA LYS A 17 6.88 -4.53 -2.21
C LYS A 17 8.11 -4.51 -3.13
N ALA A 18 7.97 -4.83 -4.42
CA ALA A 18 9.08 -4.76 -5.39
C ALA A 18 9.72 -3.36 -5.46
N CYS A 19 8.90 -2.30 -5.44
CA CYS A 19 9.40 -0.92 -5.44
C CYS A 19 10.17 -0.54 -4.16
N MET A 20 9.88 -1.18 -3.03
CA MET A 20 10.66 -1.04 -1.81
C MET A 20 12.00 -1.74 -1.98
N THR A 21 12.01 -3.00 -2.41
CA THR A 21 13.25 -3.77 -2.64
C THR A 21 14.18 -3.09 -3.65
N SER A 22 13.65 -2.57 -4.75
CA SER A 22 14.46 -1.82 -5.72
C SER A 22 15.06 -0.54 -5.15
N CYS A 23 14.36 0.10 -4.19
CA CYS A 23 14.86 1.28 -3.50
C CYS A 23 15.96 0.92 -2.50
N PHE A 24 15.86 -0.22 -1.82
CA PHE A 24 16.92 -0.75 -0.97
C PHE A 24 18.18 -1.03 -1.78
N ASP A 25 18.04 -1.82 -2.84
CA ASP A 25 19.14 -2.23 -3.74
C ASP A 25 19.84 -1.02 -4.36
N ARG A 26 19.08 -0.05 -4.89
CA ARG A 26 19.66 1.15 -5.52
C ARG A 26 20.43 2.06 -4.55
N ASN A 27 20.10 2.04 -3.26
CA ASN A 27 20.67 2.98 -2.27
C ASN A 27 21.50 2.27 -1.19
N ASP A 28 21.81 0.98 -1.37
CA ASP A 28 22.54 0.15 -0.41
C ASP A 28 22.02 0.29 1.04
N LEU A 29 20.69 0.31 1.19
CA LEU A 29 20.07 0.50 2.49
C LEU A 29 20.17 -0.76 3.35
N GLU A 30 20.45 -0.58 4.62
CA GLU A 30 20.36 -1.62 5.63
C GLU A 30 19.14 -1.40 6.53
N VAL A 31 18.64 -2.49 7.13
CA VAL A 31 17.54 -2.42 8.09
C VAL A 31 18.01 -1.61 9.32
N PRO A 32 17.22 -0.65 9.85
CA PRO A 32 15.80 -0.42 9.56
C PRO A 32 15.49 0.68 8.53
N ALA A 33 16.49 1.21 7.82
CA ALA A 33 16.30 2.35 6.91
C ALA A 33 15.37 1.98 5.75
N LYS A 34 14.30 2.76 5.56
CA LYS A 34 13.29 2.55 4.50
C LYS A 34 12.90 3.89 3.88
N PHE A 35 13.51 4.24 2.76
CA PHE A 35 13.18 5.46 2.02
C PHE A 35 11.84 5.36 1.28
N ARG A 36 11.48 4.17 0.82
CA ARG A 36 10.15 3.88 0.27
C ARG A 36 9.43 2.90 1.16
N LYS A 37 8.15 3.16 1.41
CA LYS A 37 7.27 2.32 2.22
C LYS A 37 6.01 1.98 1.43
N VAL A 38 5.66 0.70 1.42
CA VAL A 38 4.37 0.23 0.91
C VAL A 38 3.52 -0.10 2.12
N TYR A 39 2.51 0.74 2.34
CA TYR A 39 1.53 0.58 3.39
C TYR A 39 0.33 -0.21 2.87
N GLU A 40 -0.22 -1.03 3.74
CA GLU A 40 -1.47 -1.75 3.52
C GLU A 40 -2.52 -1.13 4.45
N PHE A 41 -3.64 -0.75 3.85
CA PHE A 41 -4.80 -0.22 4.56
C PHE A 41 -5.95 -1.17 4.31
N GLY A 42 -6.56 -1.66 5.39
CA GLY A 42 -7.74 -2.49 5.30
C GLY A 42 -8.66 -2.28 6.49
N GLY A 43 -9.89 -2.70 6.32
CA GLY A 43 -10.92 -2.55 7.34
C GLY A 43 -12.27 -3.03 6.83
N GLY A 44 -13.33 -2.52 7.46
CA GLY A 44 -14.70 -2.97 7.25
C GLY A 44 -15.13 -4.00 8.29
N GLU A 45 -16.40 -4.36 8.20
CA GLU A 45 -17.07 -5.20 9.18
C GLU A 45 -17.88 -6.29 8.47
N TRP A 46 -18.18 -7.34 9.23
CA TRP A 46 -19.10 -8.40 8.83
C TRP A 46 -20.34 -8.33 9.70
N THR A 47 -21.50 -8.19 9.08
CA THR A 47 -22.79 -8.13 9.78
C THR A 47 -23.73 -9.20 9.26
N ALA A 48 -24.33 -9.96 10.18
CA ALA A 48 -25.39 -10.90 9.84
C ALA A 48 -26.75 -10.20 9.85
N ASP A 49 -27.59 -10.52 8.87
CA ASP A 49 -29.00 -10.15 8.89
C ASP A 49 -29.82 -11.08 9.80
N GLU A 50 -31.11 -10.80 9.95
CA GLU A 50 -32.03 -11.60 10.79
C GLU A 50 -32.21 -13.04 10.28
N ALA A 51 -31.95 -13.30 9.00
CA ALA A 51 -32.01 -14.62 8.38
C ALA A 51 -30.66 -15.37 8.45
N GLY A 52 -29.61 -14.76 9.00
CA GLY A 52 -28.27 -15.31 9.14
C GLY A 52 -27.37 -15.16 7.92
N ALA A 53 -27.77 -14.38 6.89
CA ALA A 53 -26.90 -14.06 5.76
C ALA A 53 -25.91 -12.95 6.15
N PHE A 54 -24.65 -13.10 5.74
CA PHE A 54 -23.59 -12.14 6.05
C PHE A 54 -23.38 -11.16 4.92
N THR A 55 -23.26 -9.88 5.27
CA THR A 55 -22.82 -8.80 4.39
C THR A 55 -21.53 -8.20 4.91
N ALA A 56 -20.65 -7.74 4.00
CA ALA A 56 -19.35 -7.19 4.35
C ALA A 56 -19.13 -5.81 3.75
N THR A 57 -18.51 -4.94 4.53
CA THR A 57 -17.95 -3.66 4.06
C THR A 57 -16.43 -3.72 3.92
N ALA A 58 -15.89 -4.94 3.83
CA ALA A 58 -14.46 -5.21 3.82
C ALA A 58 -13.77 -4.49 2.64
N PHE A 59 -12.65 -3.82 2.92
CA PHE A 59 -11.82 -3.19 1.90
C PHE A 59 -10.34 -3.41 2.20
N THR A 60 -9.52 -3.36 1.14
CA THR A 60 -8.06 -3.30 1.23
C THR A 60 -7.49 -2.49 0.07
N TYR A 61 -6.43 -1.72 0.32
CA TYR A 61 -5.65 -1.05 -0.71
C TYR A 61 -4.23 -0.79 -0.22
N TYR A 62 -3.33 -0.51 -1.17
CA TYR A 62 -1.93 -0.28 -0.89
C TYR A 62 -1.50 1.12 -1.32
N ALA A 63 -0.74 1.80 -0.46
CA ALA A 63 -0.14 3.09 -0.79
C ALA A 63 1.39 2.99 -0.78
N SER A 64 2.03 3.34 -1.89
CA SER A 64 3.49 3.51 -1.94
C SER A 64 3.84 4.96 -1.64
N MET A 65 4.49 5.19 -0.51
CA MET A 65 4.94 6.52 -0.09
C MET A 65 6.47 6.56 -0.06
N THR A 66 7.06 7.63 -0.56
CA THR A 66 8.49 7.95 -0.37
C THR A 66 8.64 8.89 0.82
N CYS A 67 9.86 9.10 1.31
CA CYS A 67 10.15 9.98 2.44
C CYS A 67 9.44 11.34 2.32
N GLY A 68 8.60 11.63 3.31
CA GLY A 68 8.76 12.80 4.17
C GLY A 68 9.45 12.38 5.47
#